data_AF-A0A2V8SWB7-F1
#
_entry.id   AF-A0A2V8SWB7-F1
#
_cell.length_a   1.000
_cell.length_b   1.000
_cell.length_c   1.000
_cell.angle_alpha   90.00
_cell.angle_beta   90.00
_cell.angle_gamma   90.00
#
_symmetry.space_group_name_H-M   'P 1'
#
loop_
_entity.id
_entity.type
_entity.pdbx_description
1 polymer ?
#
loop_
_entity_poly.entity_id
_entity_poly.type
_entity_poly.pdbx_seq_one_letter_code
_entity_poly.pdbx_strand_id
1 'polypeptide(L)'
;MFCPVCEAEYEAGITRCTDDGTELVERLTPENTLRDHSEARFVPLHNVGSPAEAEMIADILTKNGIRAAVQSGGSDAFSPLLSAASPGALVLVDERDFDRAQEIYESFFGDDTTPLTGMTEEEENDE
;
A
#
# COMPACT_ATOMS: atom_id res chain seq x y z
N MET A 1 14.62 24.41 7.57
CA MET A 1 13.15 24.41 7.71
C MET A 1 12.65 23.05 7.27
N PHE A 2 11.63 22.47 7.90
CA PHE A 2 11.17 21.11 7.64
C PHE A 2 9.66 21.07 7.42
N CYS A 3 9.19 20.27 6.47
CA CYS A 3 7.75 20.05 6.29
C CYS A 3 7.26 18.99 7.29
N PRO A 4 6.23 19.26 8.12
CA PRO A 4 5.69 18.27 9.05
C PRO A 4 4.94 17.11 8.37
N VAL A 5 4.63 17.22 7.08
CA VAL A 5 3.84 16.24 6.31
C VAL A 5 4.75 15.29 5.53
N CYS A 6 5.57 15.84 4.63
CA CYS A 6 6.49 15.06 3.80
C CYS A 6 7.88 14.85 4.41
N GLU A 7 8.20 15.56 5.50
CA GLU A 7 9.49 15.51 6.21
C GLU A 7 10.70 15.98 5.40
N ALA A 8 10.49 16.61 4.24
CA ALA A 8 11.55 17.21 3.44
C ALA A 8 12.21 18.40 4.16
N GLU A 9 13.52 18.53 3.97
CA GLU A 9 14.33 19.65 4.45
C GLU A 9 14.41 20.76 3.39
N TYR A 10 14.34 22.01 3.87
CA TYR A 10 14.37 23.23 3.08
C TYR A 10 15.37 24.24 3.63
N GLU A 11 15.91 25.05 2.72
CA GLU A 11 16.76 26.19 3.05
C GLU A 11 16.03 27.22 3.92
N ALA A 12 16.80 27.96 4.72
CA ALA A 12 16.27 29.03 5.56
C ALA A 12 15.70 30.17 4.70
N GLY A 13 14.49 30.63 5.06
CA GLY A 13 13.76 31.67 4.32
C GLY A 13 12.58 31.15 3.49
N ILE A 14 12.52 29.84 3.25
CA ILE A 14 11.32 29.17 2.72
C ILE A 14 10.37 28.89 3.89
N THR A 15 9.10 29.30 3.77
CA THR A 15 8.11 29.17 4.85
C THR A 15 6.97 28.20 4.54
N ARG A 16 6.87 27.72 3.29
CA ARG A 16 5.86 26.74 2.86
C ARG A 16 6.45 25.62 2.01
N CYS A 17 5.95 24.42 2.21
CA CYS A 17 6.27 23.25 1.40
C CYS A 17 5.73 23.43 -0.03
N THR A 18 6.55 23.07 -1.02
CA THR A 18 6.18 23.11 -2.45
C THR A 18 5.26 21.96 -2.86
N ASP A 19 5.29 20.85 -2.12
CA ASP A 19 4.55 19.63 -2.44
C ASP A 19 3.19 19.60 -1.74
N ASP A 20 3.16 19.86 -0.43
CA ASP A 20 1.95 19.78 0.39
C ASP A 20 1.34 21.15 0.75
N GLY A 21 2.02 22.26 0.46
CA GLY A 21 1.57 23.62 0.78
C GLY A 21 1.56 23.99 2.28
N THR A 22 1.95 23.07 3.17
CA THR A 22 1.93 23.25 4.62
C THR A 22 3.04 24.19 5.10
N GLU A 23 2.81 24.88 6.22
CA GLU A 23 3.80 25.76 6.85
C GLU A 23 4.99 24.95 7.39
N LEU A 24 6.21 25.41 7.11
CA LEU A 24 7.42 24.73 7.51
C LEU A 24 7.78 25.05 8.97
N VAL A 25 8.34 24.07 9.68
CA VAL A 25 8.79 24.20 11.07
C VAL A 25 10.32 24.21 11.15
N GLU A 26 10.88 24.72 12.24
CA GLU A 26 12.34 24.75 12.41
C GLU A 26 12.95 23.38 12.66
N ARG A 27 12.19 22.46 13.28
CA ARG A 27 12.63 21.10 13.61
C ARG A 27 11.43 20.16 13.68
N LEU A 28 11.61 18.94 13.17
CA LEU A 28 10.63 17.86 13.34
C LEU A 28 10.68 17.31 14.78
N THR A 29 9.50 17.11 15.36
CA THR A 29 9.29 16.46 16.66
C THR A 29 8.13 15.50 16.54
N PRO A 30 8.04 14.46 17.40
CA PRO A 30 6.92 13.51 17.36
C PRO A 30 5.54 14.17 17.46
N GLU A 31 5.45 15.36 18.07
CA GLU A 31 4.20 16.10 18.24
C GLU A 31 3.82 16.95 17.01
N ASN A 32 4.76 17.19 16.09
CA ASN A 32 4.52 18.02 14.91
C ASN A 32 4.64 17.27 13.57
N THR A 33 5.20 16.07 13.56
CA THR A 33 5.16 15.18 12.39
C THR A 33 3.78 14.55 12.25
N LEU A 34 3.22 14.58 11.03
CA LEU A 34 1.97 13.88 10.73
C LEU A 34 2.17 12.39 10.47
N ARG A 35 3.41 11.96 10.18
CA ARG A 35 3.70 10.54 10.00
C ARG A 35 3.80 9.86 11.35
N ASP A 36 3.16 8.70 11.44
CA ASP A 36 3.26 7.84 12.62
C ASP A 36 4.56 7.01 12.56
N HIS A 37 5.49 7.32 13.47
CA HIS A 37 6.76 6.59 13.63
C HIS A 37 6.70 5.46 14.66
N SER A 38 5.54 5.17 15.27
CA SER A 38 5.41 4.02 16.17
C SER A 38 5.63 2.70 15.42
N GLU A 39 6.07 1.68 16.16
CA GLU A 39 6.24 0.33 15.62
C GLU A 39 4.90 -0.19 15.07
N ALA A 40 4.93 -0.65 13.83
CA ALA A 40 3.76 -1.20 13.17
C ALA A 40 3.59 -2.69 13.52
N ARG A 41 2.34 -3.10 13.79
CA ARG A 41 1.98 -4.50 13.93
C ARG A 41 1.21 -4.95 12.70
N PHE A 42 1.90 -5.62 11.79
CA PHE A 42 1.32 -6.07 10.53
C PHE A 42 0.40 -7.28 10.72
N VAL A 43 -0.81 -7.17 10.18
CA VAL A 43 -1.83 -8.23 10.12
C VAL A 43 -2.27 -8.47 8.67
N PRO A 44 -2.68 -9.70 8.30
CA PRO A 44 -3.13 -10.00 6.95
C PRO A 44 -4.45 -9.31 6.58
N LEU A 45 -4.49 -8.65 5.42
CA LEU A 45 -5.70 -8.07 4.81
C LEU A 45 -6.30 -9.03 3.77
N HIS A 46 -5.59 -9.24 2.65
CA HIS A 46 -6.03 -10.10 1.55
C HIS A 46 -4.89 -10.95 0.98
N ASN A 47 -5.21 -12.19 0.58
CA ASN A 47 -4.34 -13.02 -0.25
C ASN A 47 -4.80 -12.89 -1.70
N VAL A 48 -3.88 -12.56 -2.59
CA VAL A 48 -4.15 -12.30 -4.01
C VAL A 48 -3.32 -13.20 -4.92
N GLY A 49 -3.76 -13.36 -6.18
CA GLY A 49 -3.24 -14.40 -7.07
C GLY A 49 -1.82 -14.16 -7.55
N SER A 50 -1.36 -12.89 -7.54
CA SER A 50 -0.03 -12.52 -8.02
C SER A 50 0.67 -11.47 -7.13
N PRO A 51 2.01 -11.46 -7.08
CA PRO A 51 2.76 -10.39 -6.41
C PRO A 51 2.50 -9.01 -7.00
N ALA A 52 2.30 -8.89 -8.32
CA ALA A 52 2.03 -7.60 -8.97
C ALA A 52 0.71 -6.98 -8.49
N GLU A 53 -0.32 -7.80 -8.32
CA GLU A 53 -1.60 -7.38 -7.75
C GLU A 53 -1.44 -6.93 -6.29
N ALA A 54 -0.66 -7.67 -5.50
CA ALA A 54 -0.40 -7.29 -4.11
C ALA A 54 0.34 -5.95 -3.98
N GLU A 55 1.33 -5.70 -4.84
CA GLU A 55 2.05 -4.43 -4.90
C GLU A 55 1.12 -3.27 -5.29
N MET A 56 0.21 -3.49 -6.24
CA MET A 56 -0.78 -2.47 -6.62
C MET A 56 -1.71 -2.11 -5.47
N ILE A 57 -2.20 -3.11 -4.73
CA ILE A 57 -3.04 -2.88 -3.55
C ILE A 57 -2.24 -2.13 -2.46
N ALA A 58 -1.02 -2.57 -2.18
CA ALA A 58 -0.16 -1.94 -1.18
C ALA A 58 0.16 -0.48 -1.52
N ASP A 59 0.38 -0.15 -2.79
CA ASP A 59 0.60 1.22 -3.25
C ASP A 59 -0.65 2.11 -3.05
N ILE A 60 -1.84 1.62 -3.38
CA ILE A 60 -3.10 2.34 -3.14
C ILE A 60 -3.32 2.60 -1.65
N LEU A 61 -3.12 1.59 -0.80
CA LEU A 61 -3.23 1.74 0.66
C LEU A 61 -2.21 2.76 1.19
N THR A 62 -0.96 2.68 0.74
CA THR A 62 0.11 3.60 1.13
C THR A 62 -0.19 5.04 0.72
N LYS A 63 -0.71 5.27 -0.49
CA LYS A 63 -1.16 6.60 -0.97
C LYS A 63 -2.32 7.16 -0.17
N ASN A 64 -3.11 6.31 0.46
CA ASN A 64 -4.16 6.70 1.40
C ASN A 64 -3.68 6.80 2.86
N GLY A 65 -2.37 6.75 3.08
CA GLY A 65 -1.77 6.91 4.42
C GLY A 65 -1.90 5.68 5.31
N ILE A 66 -2.10 4.49 4.73
CA ILE A 66 -2.11 3.21 5.45
C ILE A 66 -0.77 2.51 5.21
N ARG A 67 -0.09 2.13 6.29
CA ARG A 67 1.14 1.32 6.19
C ARG A 67 0.77 -0.08 5.70
N ALA A 68 1.22 -0.42 4.49
CA ALA A 68 1.04 -1.73 3.89
C ALA A 68 2.38 -2.39 3.56
N ALA A 69 2.42 -3.72 3.56
CA ALA A 69 3.55 -4.52 3.14
C ALA A 69 3.08 -5.74 2.34
N VAL A 70 3.88 -6.18 1.38
CA VAL A 70 3.60 -7.38 0.59
C VAL A 70 4.47 -8.53 1.06
N GLN A 71 3.84 -9.64 1.40
CA GLN A 71 4.51 -10.91 1.65
C GLN A 71 4.22 -11.85 0.49
N SER A 72 5.14 -11.89 -0.48
CA SER A 72 5.06 -12.85 -1.59
C SER A 72 5.16 -14.28 -1.08
N GLY A 73 4.21 -15.12 -1.48
CA GLY A 73 4.21 -16.53 -1.14
C GLY A 73 5.31 -17.27 -1.89
N GLY A 74 6.44 -17.51 -1.21
CA GLY A 74 7.50 -18.38 -1.69
C GLY A 74 8.85 -17.68 -1.86
N SER A 75 9.61 -17.57 -0.77
CA SER A 75 11.07 -17.44 -0.84
C SER A 75 11.77 -18.78 -1.08
N ASP A 76 11.04 -19.84 -1.44
CA ASP A 76 11.65 -21.06 -1.96
C ASP A 76 11.86 -20.90 -3.47
N ALA A 77 12.83 -20.06 -3.85
CA ALA A 77 13.38 -19.98 -5.21
C ALA A 77 13.97 -21.31 -5.73
N PHE A 78 13.78 -22.41 -4.98
CA PHE A 78 14.31 -23.76 -5.22
C PHE A 78 13.25 -24.87 -5.25
N SER A 79 11.94 -24.57 -5.22
CA SER A 79 10.91 -25.62 -5.30
C SER A 79 10.06 -25.54 -6.59
N PRO A 80 10.61 -25.90 -7.76
CA PRO A 80 9.90 -25.90 -9.05
C PRO A 80 8.88 -27.05 -9.20
N LEU A 81 8.57 -27.81 -8.14
CA LEU A 81 7.77 -29.04 -8.22
C LEU A 81 6.35 -28.93 -7.62
N LEU A 82 5.95 -27.77 -7.09
CA LEU A 82 4.62 -27.53 -6.51
C LEU A 82 3.79 -26.50 -7.31
N SER A 83 4.14 -26.25 -8.56
CA SER A 83 3.59 -25.19 -9.44
C SER A 83 2.16 -25.40 -9.94
N ALA A 84 1.29 -26.10 -9.21
CA ALA A 84 -0.14 -26.17 -9.53
C ALA A 84 -1.00 -25.23 -8.68
N ALA A 85 -0.47 -24.72 -7.57
CA ALA A 85 -1.08 -23.66 -6.78
C ALA A 85 0.00 -22.61 -6.50
N SER A 86 0.00 -21.53 -7.29
CA SER A 86 0.73 -20.31 -6.92
C SER A 86 0.33 -19.96 -5.48
N PRO A 87 1.27 -19.86 -4.52
CA PRO A 87 0.94 -19.53 -3.14
C PRO A 87 0.34 -18.12 -2.96
N GLY A 88 0.16 -17.38 -4.05
CA GLY A 88 -0.33 -16.01 -4.06
C GLY A 88 0.65 -15.04 -3.39
N ALA A 89 0.18 -13.85 -3.11
CA ALA A 89 0.88 -12.86 -2.31
C ALA A 89 -0.09 -12.30 -1.26
N LEU A 90 0.41 -12.11 -0.04
CA LEU A 90 -0.37 -11.63 1.09
C LEU A 90 -0.12 -10.14 1.29
N VAL A 91 -1.18 -9.34 1.22
CA VAL A 91 -1.15 -7.93 1.59
C VAL A 91 -1.33 -7.84 3.10
N LEU A 92 -0.38 -7.20 3.77
CA LEU A 92 -0.37 -6.95 5.21
C LEU A 92 -0.59 -5.47 5.47
N VAL A 93 -1.32 -5.13 6.53
CA VAL A 93 -1.55 -3.75 6.98
C VAL A 93 -1.31 -3.61 8.48
N ASP A 94 -1.07 -2.40 8.97
CA ASP A 94 -1.04 -2.16 10.41
C ASP A 94 -2.40 -2.49 11.03
N GLU A 95 -2.41 -3.25 12.13
CA GLU A 95 -3.61 -3.65 12.88
C GLU A 95 -4.52 -2.46 13.20
N ARG A 96 -3.95 -1.27 13.43
CA ARG A 96 -4.71 -0.05 13.76
C ARG A 96 -5.50 0.51 12.58
N ASP A 97 -5.08 0.21 11.36
CA ASP A 97 -5.66 0.72 10.12
C ASP A 97 -6.48 -0.35 9.39
N PHE A 98 -6.67 -1.54 9.98
CA PHE A 98 -7.30 -2.69 9.31
C PHE A 98 -8.67 -2.37 8.72
N ASP A 99 -9.59 -1.84 9.53
CA ASP A 99 -10.96 -1.54 9.08
C ASP A 99 -10.96 -0.51 7.94
N ARG A 100 -10.13 0.53 8.07
CA ARG A 100 -9.97 1.57 7.05
C ARG A 100 -9.34 1.02 5.75
N ALA A 101 -8.39 0.10 5.88
CA ALA A 101 -7.76 -0.56 4.75
C ALA A 101 -8.76 -1.42 3.99
N GLN A 102 -9.63 -2.12 4.72
CA GLN A 102 -10.72 -2.90 4.13
C GLN A 102 -11.72 -2.01 3.38
N GLU A 103 -12.15 -0.89 3.97
CA GLU A 103 -13.03 0.07 3.29
C GLU A 103 -12.42 0.61 1.99
N ILE A 104 -11.12 0.96 2.01
CA ILE A 104 -10.42 1.42 0.80
C ILE A 104 -10.33 0.29 -0.22
N TYR A 105 -9.94 -0.91 0.19
CA TYR A 105 -9.89 -2.05 -0.71
C TYR A 105 -11.24 -2.29 -1.40
N GLU A 106 -12.33 -2.34 -0.64
CA GLU A 106 -13.69 -2.51 -1.17
C GLU A 106 -14.09 -1.36 -2.12
N SER A 107 -13.68 -0.12 -1.82
CA SER A 107 -13.99 1.03 -2.68
C SER A 107 -13.28 1.01 -4.04
N PHE A 108 -12.10 0.38 -4.13
CA PHE A 108 -11.33 0.29 -5.38
C PHE A 108 -11.57 -1.03 -6.12
N PHE A 109 -11.93 -2.11 -5.41
CA PHE A 109 -11.93 -3.48 -5.93
C PHE A 109 -13.20 -4.30 -5.61
N GLY A 110 -14.15 -3.76 -4.82
CA GLY A 110 -15.28 -4.52 -4.26
C GLY A 110 -16.41 -4.88 -5.21
N ASP A 111 -16.57 -4.14 -6.33
CA ASP A 111 -17.63 -4.43 -7.32
C ASP A 111 -17.12 -5.21 -8.55
N ASP A 112 -15.82 -5.28 -8.79
CA ASP A 112 -15.24 -5.99 -9.92
C ASP A 112 -13.73 -6.18 -9.70
N THR A 113 -13.28 -7.41 -9.41
CA THR A 113 -11.85 -7.76 -9.35
C THR A 113 -11.28 -8.10 -10.74
N THR A 114 -12.15 -8.19 -11.74
CA THR A 114 -11.90 -8.42 -13.16
C THR A 114 -10.95 -7.40 -13.84
N PRO A 115 -10.88 -6.11 -13.45
CA PRO A 115 -9.99 -5.14 -14.09
C PRO A 115 -8.50 -5.44 -13.92
N LEU A 116 -8.12 -6.24 -12.91
CA LEU A 116 -6.72 -6.55 -12.62
C LEU A 116 -6.21 -7.84 -13.28
N THR A 117 -7.12 -8.71 -13.73
CA THR A 117 -6.76 -9.99 -14.34
C THR A 117 -6.58 -9.91 -15.85
N GLY A 118 -6.88 -8.76 -16.47
CA GLY A 118 -6.78 -8.58 -17.92
C GLY A 118 -7.68 -9.51 -18.74
N MET A 119 -8.62 -10.20 -18.08
CA MET A 119 -9.63 -11.03 -18.72
C MET A 119 -10.91 -10.21 -18.77
N THR A 120 -11.08 -9.45 -19.86
CA THR A 120 -12.41 -8.95 -20.22
C THR A 120 -13.28 -10.16 -20.52
N GLU A 121 -14.52 -10.17 -20.02
CA GLU A 121 -15.56 -11.21 -20.24
C GLU A 121 -15.96 -11.40 -21.73
N GLU A 122 -15.16 -10.92 -22.68
CA GLU A 122 -15.45 -10.96 -24.11
C GLU A 122 -14.85 -12.20 -24.84
N GLU A 123 -14.20 -13.15 -24.15
CA GLU A 123 -13.68 -14.38 -24.77
C GLU A 123 -14.35 -15.68 -24.27
N GLU A 124 -15.62 -15.64 -23.88
CA GLU A 124 -16.40 -16.86 -23.56
C GLU A 124 -17.55 -17.15 -24.54
N ASN A 125 -17.50 -16.58 -25.75
CA ASN A 125 -18.52 -16.84 -26.76
C ASN A 125 -17.95 -16.86 -28.19
N ASP A 126 -17.19 -17.91 -28.51
CA ASP A 126 -17.12 -18.42 -29.89
C ASP A 126 -17.12 -19.96 -29.84
N GLU A 127 -18.26 -20.52 -30.24
CA GLU A 127 -18.51 -21.95 -30.54
C GLU A 127 -17.58 -22.52 -31.62
#